data_AF-A0A640YBL1-F1
#
_entry.id   AF-A0A640YBL1-F1
#
_cell.length_a   1.000
_cell.length_b   1.000
_cell.length_c   1.000
_cell.angle_alpha   90.00
_cell.angle_beta   90.00
_cell.angle_gamma   90.00
#
_symmetry.space_group_name_H-M   'P 1'
#
loop_
_entity.id
_entity.type
_entity.pdbx_description
1 polymer ?
#
loop_
_entity_poly.entity_id
_entity_poly.type
_entity_poly.pdbx_seq_one_letter_code
_entity_poly.pdbx_strand_id
1 'polypeptide(L)'
;MTRTAGRRAGGAGQATVEWIGAVLLAAALLLLLATLAGDRLPGGALARTVAGALLCAVDSGRCDRVVPPGSAAEALYGPEIAALLERHAPTVFFEGGEFVTLPVDFRRCRERRCADAIRPGAVRATQAGLEPVAFTHVVDCRDPARAAVGGYDCTGAGGRIYLQYWLYYPESLTRGLGRLGGFHRDDWESFQVRIGPDGAAEARASSHHGYNGARGGIASIGSDTGLAPRPAWEPWTGALHVAAGSHAGTTVPGLDDSRMIDRGDLVLVPAETVATATGARFAVTPPWRKEVWRHPEAMGT
;
A
#
# COMPACT_ATOMS: atom_id res chain seq x y z
N MET A 1 -70.12 -57.52 7.23
CA MET A 1 -70.70 -56.32 7.90
C MET A 1 -69.90 -56.13 9.17
N THR A 2 -69.23 -55.03 9.51
CA THR A 2 -69.44 -53.60 9.19
C THR A 2 -68.13 -52.85 9.52
N ARG A 3 -67.80 -51.82 8.74
CA ARG A 3 -66.76 -50.81 9.01
C ARG A 3 -67.17 -49.86 10.14
N THR A 4 -66.21 -49.33 10.90
CA THR A 4 -66.04 -47.89 11.25
C THR A 4 -64.72 -47.75 12.05
N ALA A 5 -63.66 -47.17 11.49
CA ALA A 5 -63.33 -45.75 11.34
C ALA A 5 -62.98 -45.05 12.67
N GLY A 6 -61.74 -44.54 12.77
CA GLY A 6 -61.30 -43.72 13.89
C GLY A 6 -59.80 -43.40 13.94
N ARG A 7 -59.17 -43.02 12.81
CA ARG A 7 -57.86 -42.35 12.83
C ARG A 7 -58.06 -40.90 13.26
N ARG A 8 -57.63 -40.53 14.48
CA ARG A 8 -57.28 -39.14 14.82
C ARG A 8 -55.80 -38.96 14.57
N ALA A 9 -55.44 -38.29 13.49
CA ALA A 9 -54.10 -37.75 13.29
C ALA A 9 -53.98 -36.47 14.13
N GLY A 10 -53.21 -36.53 15.21
CA GLY A 10 -52.76 -35.33 15.92
C GLY A 10 -51.66 -34.67 15.10
N GLY A 11 -51.93 -33.46 14.60
CA GLY A 11 -50.93 -32.62 13.95
C GLY A 11 -49.96 -32.08 15.00
N ALA A 12 -48.80 -32.71 15.13
CA ALA A 12 -47.67 -32.21 15.90
C ALA A 12 -46.40 -32.37 15.07
N GLY A 13 -46.25 -31.49 14.07
CA GLY A 13 -45.07 -31.47 13.20
C GLY A 13 -44.71 -30.10 12.63
N GLN A 14 -45.46 -29.03 12.95
CA GLN A 14 -45.22 -27.68 12.41
C GLN A 14 -44.48 -26.73 13.35
N ALA A 15 -44.41 -27.02 14.65
CA ALA A 15 -43.76 -26.13 15.61
C ALA A 15 -42.25 -25.94 15.34
N THR A 16 -41.55 -26.94 14.80
CA THR A 16 -40.09 -26.85 14.60
C THR A 16 -39.72 -25.93 13.43
N VAL A 17 -40.51 -25.90 12.35
CA VAL A 17 -40.20 -25.07 11.16
C VAL A 17 -40.49 -23.60 11.44
N GLU A 18 -41.59 -23.30 12.13
CA GLU A 18 -41.95 -21.94 12.53
C GLU A 18 -40.94 -21.37 13.52
N TRP A 19 -40.46 -22.18 14.48
CA TRP A 19 -39.41 -21.77 15.41
C TRP A 19 -38.06 -21.52 14.74
N ILE A 20 -37.66 -22.37 13.79
CA ILE A 20 -36.42 -22.15 13.02
C ILE A 20 -36.53 -20.85 12.21
N GLY A 21 -37.68 -20.62 11.56
CA GLY A 21 -37.94 -19.38 10.83
C GLY A 21 -37.88 -18.14 11.72
N ALA A 22 -38.49 -18.18 12.91
CA ALA A 22 -38.47 -17.08 13.86
C ALA A 22 -37.06 -16.77 14.40
N VAL A 23 -36.26 -17.81 14.71
CA VAL A 23 -34.87 -17.63 15.17
C VAL A 23 -34.00 -17.04 14.07
N LEU A 24 -34.14 -17.52 12.82
CA LEU A 24 -33.40 -16.98 11.69
C LEU A 24 -33.78 -15.51 11.41
N LEU A 25 -35.07 -15.17 11.49
CA LEU A 25 -35.54 -13.80 11.34
C LEU A 25 -34.99 -12.88 12.44
N ALA A 26 -35.02 -13.33 13.69
CA ALA A 26 -34.45 -12.58 14.81
C ALA A 26 -32.94 -12.37 14.66
N ALA A 27 -32.20 -13.41 14.24
CA ALA A 27 -30.76 -13.32 13.97
C ALA A 27 -30.45 -12.34 12.83
N ALA A 28 -31.23 -12.37 11.74
CA ALA A 28 -31.08 -11.45 10.62
C ALA A 28 -31.38 -10.00 11.04
N LEU A 29 -32.41 -9.79 11.85
CA LEU A 29 -32.76 -8.46 12.38
C LEU A 29 -31.66 -7.92 13.30
N LEU A 30 -31.12 -8.75 14.20
CA LEU A 30 -30.01 -8.38 15.08
C LEU A 30 -28.75 -8.04 14.29
N LEU A 31 -28.44 -8.82 13.23
CA LEU A 31 -27.33 -8.54 12.34
C LEU A 31 -27.52 -7.19 11.62
N LEU A 32 -28.73 -6.92 11.10
CA LEU A 32 -29.06 -5.64 10.46
C LEU A 32 -28.95 -4.45 11.43
N LEU A 33 -29.42 -4.61 12.67
CA LEU A 33 -29.30 -3.58 13.69
C LEU A 33 -27.84 -3.31 14.06
N ALA A 34 -27.02 -4.37 14.16
CA ALA A 34 -25.59 -4.25 14.42
C ALA A 34 -24.83 -3.57 13.26
N THR A 35 -25.22 -3.82 12.00
CA THR A 35 -24.60 -3.14 10.85
C THR A 35 -25.00 -1.67 10.77
N LEU A 36 -26.26 -1.32 11.07
CA LEU A 36 -26.74 0.07 11.10
C LEU A 36 -26.14 0.89 12.25
N ALA A 37 -25.82 0.24 13.38
CA ALA A 37 -25.20 0.90 14.54
C ALA A 37 -23.71 1.26 14.33
N GLY A 38 -23.04 0.67 13.34
CA GLY A 38 -21.63 0.94 13.01
C GLY A 38 -20.65 0.56 14.13
N ASP A 39 -19.53 1.28 14.23
CA ASP A 39 -18.47 1.01 15.23
C ASP A 39 -18.83 1.43 16.67
N ARG A 40 -20.06 1.88 16.91
CA ARG A 40 -20.53 2.27 18.25
C ARG A 40 -20.85 1.07 19.15
N LEU A 41 -20.88 -0.15 18.59
CA LEU A 41 -21.09 -1.38 19.35
C LEU A 41 -19.86 -2.30 19.23
N PRO A 42 -19.43 -2.93 20.34
CA PRO A 42 -18.42 -3.98 20.30
C PRO A 42 -18.89 -5.10 19.36
N GLY A 43 -18.18 -5.32 18.24
CA GLY A 43 -18.51 -6.34 17.25
C GLY A 43 -19.19 -5.85 15.96
N GLY A 44 -19.47 -4.55 15.81
CA GLY A 44 -20.06 -3.99 14.58
C GLY A 44 -19.20 -4.21 13.33
N ALA A 45 -17.87 -4.23 13.48
CA ALA A 45 -16.94 -4.59 12.40
C ALA A 45 -17.13 -6.05 11.94
N LEU A 46 -17.21 -7.00 12.88
CA LEU A 46 -17.42 -8.42 12.59
C LEU A 46 -18.79 -8.66 11.94
N ALA A 47 -19.84 -8.02 12.44
CA ALA A 47 -21.19 -8.12 11.89
C ALA A 47 -21.25 -7.66 10.42
N ARG A 48 -20.54 -6.58 10.07
CA ARG A 48 -20.42 -6.09 8.69
C ARG A 48 -19.66 -7.07 7.80
N THR A 49 -18.57 -7.66 8.30
CA THR A 49 -17.81 -8.69 7.56
C THR A 49 -18.67 -9.92 7.26
N VAL A 50 -19.43 -10.41 8.25
CA VAL A 50 -20.32 -11.56 8.09
C VAL A 50 -21.47 -11.25 7.13
N ALA A 51 -22.09 -10.06 7.24
CA ALA A 51 -23.15 -9.62 6.32
C ALA A 51 -22.66 -9.51 4.86
N GLY A 52 -21.47 -8.95 4.66
CA GLY A 52 -20.83 -8.88 3.34
C GLY A 52 -20.56 -10.27 2.74
N ALA A 53 -20.07 -11.20 3.55
CA ALA A 53 -19.85 -12.58 3.11
C ALA A 53 -21.16 -13.31 2.74
N LEU A 54 -22.25 -13.08 3.48
CA LEU A 54 -23.56 -13.66 3.19
C LEU A 54 -24.18 -13.09 1.91
N LEU A 55 -24.09 -11.77 1.69
CA LEU A 55 -24.56 -11.14 0.45
C LEU A 55 -23.75 -11.65 -0.76
N CYS A 56 -22.44 -11.82 -0.59
CA CYS A 56 -21.55 -12.42 -1.60
C CYS A 56 -21.89 -13.88 -1.92
N ALA A 57 -22.36 -14.66 -0.96
CA ALA A 57 -22.74 -16.05 -1.19
C ALA A 57 -24.07 -16.17 -1.97
N VAL A 58 -24.90 -15.12 -1.96
CA VAL A 58 -26.22 -15.09 -2.62
C VAL A 58 -26.12 -14.50 -4.03
N ASP A 59 -25.19 -13.59 -4.30
CA ASP A 59 -24.98 -13.00 -5.63
C ASP A 59 -23.83 -13.69 -6.37
N SER A 60 -24.16 -14.74 -7.11
CA SER A 60 -23.22 -15.69 -7.73
C SER A 60 -22.48 -15.15 -8.97
N GLY A 61 -21.81 -13.99 -8.88
CA GLY A 61 -21.12 -13.45 -10.06
C GLY A 61 -20.03 -12.40 -9.88
N ARG A 62 -20.03 -11.56 -8.84
CA ARG A 62 -18.99 -10.52 -8.67
C ARG A 62 -18.75 -10.19 -7.21
N CYS A 63 -17.79 -10.87 -6.59
CA CYS A 63 -17.17 -10.42 -5.35
C CYS A 63 -15.70 -10.16 -5.60
N ASP A 64 -15.40 -8.96 -6.10
CA ASP A 64 -14.16 -8.31 -5.68
C ASP A 64 -14.23 -8.21 -4.15
N ARG A 65 -13.14 -8.57 -3.46
CA ARG A 65 -13.04 -8.58 -1.99
C ARG A 65 -13.86 -7.43 -1.40
N VAL A 66 -14.85 -7.75 -0.55
CA VAL A 66 -15.48 -6.74 0.31
C VAL A 66 -14.38 -6.18 1.20
N VAL A 67 -13.80 -5.05 0.78
CA VAL A 67 -12.81 -4.30 1.56
C VAL A 67 -13.53 -3.87 2.85
N PRO A 68 -12.96 -4.14 4.03
CA PRO A 68 -13.53 -3.64 5.29
C PRO A 68 -13.75 -2.12 5.19
N PRO A 69 -14.73 -1.55 5.89
CA PRO A 69 -14.87 -0.10 5.94
C PRO A 69 -13.58 0.51 6.52
N GLY A 70 -12.94 1.35 5.72
CA GLY A 70 -11.65 1.99 6.01
C GLY A 70 -10.44 1.09 5.76
N SER A 71 -9.61 1.41 4.76
CA SER A 71 -8.24 0.88 4.70
C SER A 71 -7.46 1.35 5.94
N ALA A 72 -6.34 0.70 6.28
CA ALA A 72 -5.48 1.18 7.37
C ALA A 72 -5.04 2.65 7.14
N ALA A 73 -4.89 3.06 5.88
CA ALA A 73 -4.64 4.43 5.50
C ALA A 73 -5.82 5.36 5.79
N GLU A 74 -7.06 4.94 5.53
CA GLU A 74 -8.26 5.71 5.87
C GLU A 74 -8.40 5.88 7.39
N ALA A 75 -8.12 4.84 8.17
CA ALA A 75 -8.16 4.91 9.62
C ALA A 75 -7.12 5.89 10.20
N LEU A 76 -5.94 5.99 9.58
CA LEU A 76 -4.85 6.84 10.06
C LEU A 76 -4.92 8.27 9.54
N TYR A 77 -5.18 8.45 8.24
CA TYR A 77 -5.09 9.73 7.55
C TYR A 77 -6.45 10.32 7.17
N GLY A 78 -7.54 9.56 7.31
CA GLY A 78 -8.86 9.92 6.83
C GLY A 78 -9.10 9.58 5.35
N PRO A 79 -10.37 9.60 4.91
CA PRO A 79 -10.77 9.13 3.58
C PRO A 79 -10.22 9.98 2.43
N GLU A 80 -10.08 11.29 2.63
CA GLU A 80 -9.52 12.19 1.61
C GLU A 80 -8.09 11.79 1.25
N ILE A 81 -7.24 11.64 2.27
CA ILE A 81 -5.82 11.33 2.09
C ILE A 81 -5.64 9.87 1.63
N ALA A 82 -6.42 8.93 2.15
CA ALA A 82 -6.39 7.55 1.66
C ALA A 82 -6.70 7.46 0.16
N ALA A 83 -7.72 8.19 -0.30
CA ALA A 83 -8.05 8.25 -1.71
C ALA A 83 -6.97 8.96 -2.54
N LEU A 84 -6.25 9.94 -1.98
CA LEU A 84 -5.08 10.55 -2.65
C LEU A 84 -3.94 9.54 -2.79
N LEU A 85 -3.65 8.75 -1.75
CA LEU A 85 -2.63 7.70 -1.76
C LEU A 85 -2.93 6.64 -2.83
N GLU A 86 -4.17 6.20 -2.96
CA GLU A 86 -4.57 5.22 -3.98
C GLU A 86 -4.49 5.82 -5.39
N ARG A 87 -4.98 7.04 -5.59
CA ARG A 87 -4.96 7.72 -6.91
C ARG A 87 -3.55 7.96 -7.43
N HIS A 88 -2.62 8.31 -6.54
CA HIS A 88 -1.25 8.70 -6.91
C HIS A 88 -0.21 7.58 -6.72
N ALA A 89 -0.64 6.37 -6.35
CA ALA A 89 0.24 5.21 -6.31
C ALA A 89 0.85 4.98 -7.71
N PRO A 90 2.17 4.75 -7.81
CA PRO A 90 2.81 4.55 -9.09
C PRO A 90 2.52 3.15 -9.63
N THR A 91 2.42 3.04 -10.96
CA THR A 91 2.77 1.77 -11.62
C THR A 91 4.30 1.66 -11.58
N VAL A 92 4.80 0.55 -11.03
CA VAL A 92 6.24 0.32 -10.84
C VAL A 92 6.78 -0.52 -11.98
N PHE A 93 7.68 0.04 -12.76
CA PHE A 93 8.38 -0.60 -13.86
C PHE A 93 9.79 -0.98 -13.45
N PHE A 94 10.29 -2.09 -13.96
CA PHE A 94 11.61 -2.59 -13.61
C PHE A 94 12.47 -2.76 -14.85
N GLU A 95 13.73 -2.32 -14.73
CA GLU A 95 14.75 -2.52 -15.76
C GLU A 95 14.90 -4.01 -16.12
N GLY A 96 15.21 -4.28 -17.38
CA GLY A 96 15.41 -5.62 -17.93
C GLY A 96 16.41 -6.49 -17.16
N GLY A 97 16.06 -7.78 -17.01
CA GLY A 97 16.88 -8.79 -16.35
C GLY A 97 16.24 -10.18 -16.35
N GLU A 98 17.01 -11.20 -15.95
CA GLU A 98 16.52 -12.58 -15.84
C GLU A 98 15.47 -12.74 -14.72
N PHE A 99 15.62 -11.98 -13.64
CA PHE A 99 14.70 -11.87 -12.50
C PHE A 99 14.62 -10.41 -12.04
N VAL A 100 13.63 -10.10 -11.22
CA VAL A 100 13.45 -8.81 -10.55
C VAL A 100 13.20 -9.02 -9.06
N THR A 101 13.80 -8.18 -8.21
CA THR A 101 13.46 -8.13 -6.79
C THR A 101 12.25 -7.22 -6.62
N LEU A 102 11.14 -7.73 -6.08
CA LEU A 102 9.95 -6.92 -5.82
C LEU A 102 10.03 -6.24 -4.44
N PRO A 103 9.38 -5.08 -4.25
CA PRO A 103 9.29 -4.48 -2.93
C PRO A 103 8.35 -5.30 -2.04
N VAL A 104 8.77 -5.64 -0.83
CA VAL A 104 8.05 -6.56 0.06
C VAL A 104 7.89 -5.98 1.46
N ASP A 105 6.95 -6.51 2.23
CA ASP A 105 6.88 -6.23 3.66
C ASP A 105 8.09 -6.86 4.37
N PHE A 106 9.00 -6.03 4.86
CA PHE A 106 10.19 -6.47 5.58
C PHE A 106 9.89 -7.30 6.83
N ARG A 107 8.68 -7.19 7.40
CA ARG A 107 8.26 -8.02 8.54
C ARG A 107 8.00 -9.47 8.14
N ARG A 108 7.76 -9.72 6.84
CA ARG A 108 7.52 -11.03 6.26
C ARG A 108 8.73 -11.59 5.52
N CYS A 109 9.52 -10.73 4.88
CA CYS A 109 10.63 -11.13 4.03
C CYS A 109 11.79 -10.14 4.11
N ARG A 110 12.97 -10.60 4.52
CA ARG A 110 14.24 -9.84 4.47
C ARG A 110 15.33 -10.60 3.75
N GLU A 111 14.94 -11.48 2.85
CA GLU A 111 15.84 -12.27 2.04
C GLU A 111 15.40 -12.25 0.58
N ARG A 112 16.36 -12.16 -0.32
CA ARG A 112 16.11 -12.11 -1.76
C ARG A 112 15.20 -13.23 -2.28
N ARG A 113 15.40 -14.46 -1.79
CA ARG A 113 14.65 -15.66 -2.24
C ARG A 113 13.12 -15.54 -2.11
N CYS A 114 12.61 -14.68 -1.23
CA CYS A 114 11.18 -14.46 -1.07
C CYS A 114 10.67 -13.19 -1.79
N ALA A 115 11.57 -12.33 -2.26
CA ALA A 115 11.25 -11.09 -2.97
C ALA A 115 11.36 -11.23 -4.50
N ASP A 116 12.10 -12.21 -5.00
CA ASP A 116 12.33 -12.35 -6.45
C ASP A 116 11.09 -12.79 -7.23
N ALA A 117 10.99 -12.30 -8.47
CA ALA A 117 10.06 -12.74 -9.50
C ALA A 117 10.79 -12.94 -10.84
N ILE A 118 10.52 -14.06 -11.51
CA ILE A 118 11.05 -14.35 -12.87
C ILE A 118 10.05 -14.03 -13.98
N ARG A 119 8.76 -13.93 -13.63
CA ARG A 119 7.67 -13.77 -14.61
C ARG A 119 7.82 -12.44 -15.35
N PRO A 120 7.78 -12.43 -16.70
CA PRO A 120 7.72 -11.20 -17.47
C PRO A 120 6.33 -10.55 -17.37
N GLY A 121 6.21 -9.29 -17.76
CA GLY A 121 4.94 -8.55 -17.82
C GLY A 121 4.43 -8.11 -16.46
N ALA A 122 3.10 -8.13 -16.29
CA ALA A 122 2.45 -7.74 -15.05
C ALA A 122 2.73 -8.75 -13.92
N VAL A 123 3.28 -8.27 -12.82
CA VAL A 123 3.67 -9.05 -11.64
C VAL A 123 2.82 -8.64 -10.45
N ARG A 124 2.05 -9.60 -9.92
CA ARG A 124 1.16 -9.40 -8.76
C ARG A 124 1.69 -10.00 -7.45
N ALA A 125 2.72 -10.84 -7.55
CA ALA A 125 3.30 -11.53 -6.41
C ALA A 125 4.71 -12.02 -6.73
N THR A 126 5.52 -12.15 -5.68
CA THR A 126 6.85 -12.78 -5.73
C THR A 126 6.72 -14.28 -6.06
N GLN A 127 7.85 -14.95 -6.33
CA GLN A 127 7.88 -16.42 -6.45
C GLN A 127 7.40 -17.12 -5.18
N ALA A 128 7.60 -16.51 -4.00
CA ALA A 128 7.13 -17.02 -2.73
C ALA A 128 5.66 -16.67 -2.42
N GLY A 129 4.95 -16.04 -3.36
CA GLY A 129 3.54 -15.68 -3.21
C GLY A 129 3.28 -14.46 -2.31
N LEU A 130 4.29 -13.63 -2.07
CA LEU A 130 4.10 -12.37 -1.34
C LEU A 130 3.59 -11.28 -2.28
N GLU A 131 2.60 -10.52 -1.83
CA GLU A 131 2.12 -9.33 -2.53
C GLU A 131 3.18 -8.20 -2.44
N PRO A 132 3.40 -7.42 -3.51
CA PRO A 132 4.24 -6.24 -3.46
C PRO A 132 3.68 -5.18 -2.52
N VAL A 133 4.56 -4.48 -1.80
CA VAL A 133 4.17 -3.52 -0.74
C VAL A 133 4.86 -2.18 -0.94
N ALA A 134 4.11 -1.10 -0.72
CA ALA A 134 4.65 0.23 -0.47
C ALA A 134 4.23 0.72 0.90
N PHE A 135 5.21 1.13 1.71
CA PHE A 135 4.96 1.77 2.99
C PHE A 135 4.66 3.25 2.76
N THR A 136 3.49 3.72 3.16
CA THR A 136 3.02 5.08 2.88
C THR A 136 3.29 6.02 4.04
N HIS A 137 3.66 7.25 3.75
CA HIS A 137 3.76 8.34 4.72
C HIS A 137 3.18 9.61 4.12
N VAL A 138 2.55 10.45 4.93
CA VAL A 138 1.93 11.70 4.47
C VAL A 138 2.36 12.88 5.34
N VAL A 139 2.77 13.95 4.66
CA VAL A 139 2.96 15.27 5.27
C VAL A 139 1.96 16.24 4.65
N ASP A 140 0.97 16.66 5.44
CA ASP A 140 -0.04 17.63 5.02
C ASP A 140 0.39 19.04 5.44
N CYS A 141 0.91 19.82 4.49
CA CYS A 141 1.36 21.19 4.73
C CYS A 141 0.31 22.25 4.37
N ARG A 142 -0.96 21.87 4.18
CA ARG A 142 -2.06 22.85 3.99
C ARG A 142 -2.24 23.75 5.21
N ASP A 143 -1.97 23.22 6.40
CA ASP A 143 -1.91 23.95 7.67
C ASP A 143 -0.54 23.73 8.34
N PRO A 144 0.45 24.61 8.09
CA PRO A 144 1.79 24.48 8.64
C PRO A 144 1.83 24.47 10.17
N ALA A 145 0.92 25.17 10.84
CA ALA A 145 0.88 25.21 12.30
C ALA A 145 0.45 23.84 12.86
N ARG A 146 -0.56 23.22 12.25
CA ARG A 146 -0.96 21.85 12.58
C ARG A 146 0.12 20.83 12.24
N ALA A 147 0.80 20.98 11.10
CA ALA A 147 1.89 20.10 10.70
C ALA A 147 3.06 20.16 11.70
N ALA A 148 3.40 21.35 12.20
CA ALA A 148 4.45 21.54 13.21
C ALA A 148 4.15 20.82 14.54
N VAL A 149 2.87 20.72 14.95
CA VAL A 149 2.47 19.90 16.12
C VAL A 149 2.82 18.42 15.94
N GLY A 150 2.75 17.92 14.69
CA GLY A 150 3.20 16.57 14.32
C GLY A 150 4.73 16.43 14.19
N GLY A 151 5.47 17.52 14.35
CA GLY A 151 6.93 17.56 14.17
C GLY A 151 7.35 17.53 12.70
N TYR A 152 6.55 18.09 11.81
CA TYR A 152 6.86 18.27 10.38
C TYR A 152 7.29 19.71 10.08
N ASP A 153 8.27 19.87 9.20
CA ASP A 153 8.77 21.14 8.71
C ASP A 153 8.27 21.41 7.29
N CYS A 154 7.25 22.26 7.21
CA CYS A 154 6.61 22.69 5.96
C CYS A 154 7.28 23.92 5.31
N THR A 155 8.51 24.25 5.68
CA THR A 155 9.26 25.33 5.02
C THR A 155 9.40 25.05 3.53
N GLY A 156 9.06 26.02 2.68
CA GLY A 156 9.07 25.87 1.22
C GLY A 156 7.89 25.07 0.64
N ALA A 157 7.02 24.51 1.48
CA ALA A 157 5.98 23.60 1.03
C ALA A 157 4.85 24.28 0.24
N GLY A 158 4.56 25.55 0.52
CA GLY A 158 3.55 26.32 -0.22
C GLY A 158 2.13 25.75 -0.16
N GLY A 159 1.73 25.16 0.97
CA GLY A 159 0.39 24.60 1.15
C GLY A 159 0.16 23.24 0.50
N ARG A 160 1.22 22.54 0.09
CA ARG A 160 1.13 21.24 -0.60
C ARG A 160 0.83 20.08 0.36
N ILE A 161 0.32 18.99 -0.20
CA ILE A 161 0.28 17.67 0.45
C ILE A 161 1.40 16.82 -0.15
N TYR A 162 2.14 16.09 0.68
CA TYR A 162 3.18 15.17 0.24
C TYR A 162 2.78 13.74 0.56
N LEU A 163 2.81 12.89 -0.45
CA LEU A 163 2.60 11.46 -0.38
C LEU A 163 3.95 10.79 -0.62
N GLN A 164 4.42 9.99 0.34
CA GLN A 164 5.67 9.25 0.22
C GLN A 164 5.36 7.76 0.18
N TYR A 165 5.87 7.08 -0.84
CA TYR A 165 5.77 5.64 -1.03
C TYR A 165 7.18 5.05 -0.86
N TRP A 166 7.39 4.32 0.22
CA TRP A 166 8.66 3.71 0.57
C TRP A 166 8.67 2.22 0.20
N LEU A 167 9.63 1.82 -0.62
CA LEU A 167 9.78 0.48 -1.16
C LEU A 167 10.96 -0.20 -0.46
N TYR A 168 10.71 -1.34 0.17
CA TYR A 168 11.75 -2.13 0.82
C TYR A 168 12.17 -3.30 -0.06
N TYR A 169 13.47 -3.40 -0.33
CA TYR A 169 14.09 -4.56 -0.96
C TYR A 169 15.06 -5.23 0.02
N PRO A 170 15.12 -6.58 0.07
CA PRO A 170 16.02 -7.29 0.99
C PRO A 170 17.52 -7.01 0.80
N GLU A 171 17.93 -6.66 -0.42
CA GLU A 171 19.31 -6.36 -0.77
C GLU A 171 19.34 -5.31 -1.88
N SER A 172 20.47 -4.61 -1.98
CA SER A 172 20.85 -3.79 -3.13
C SER A 172 22.16 -4.31 -3.69
N LEU A 173 22.29 -4.31 -5.02
CA LEU A 173 23.51 -4.65 -5.75
C LEU A 173 23.63 -3.74 -6.98
N THR A 174 24.41 -2.67 -6.87
CA THR A 174 24.71 -1.81 -8.03
C THR A 174 25.50 -2.60 -9.08
N ARG A 175 24.89 -2.81 -10.26
CA ARG A 175 25.56 -3.44 -11.41
C ARG A 175 26.82 -2.65 -11.77
N GLY A 176 27.95 -3.35 -11.96
CA GLY A 176 29.24 -2.75 -12.35
C GLY A 176 30.23 -2.50 -11.19
N LEU A 177 29.75 -2.34 -9.94
CA LEU A 177 30.62 -2.20 -8.76
C LEU A 177 30.78 -3.51 -7.96
N GLY A 178 29.92 -4.50 -8.26
CA GLY A 178 29.97 -5.82 -7.65
C GLY A 178 29.80 -5.82 -6.12
N ARG A 179 30.08 -6.97 -5.50
CA ARG A 179 29.96 -7.14 -4.03
C ARG A 179 30.97 -6.32 -3.21
N LEU A 180 32.03 -5.82 -3.84
CA LEU A 180 33.12 -5.11 -3.17
C LEU A 180 32.89 -3.59 -3.12
N GLY A 181 31.87 -3.04 -3.80
CA GLY A 181 31.65 -1.59 -3.86
C GLY A 181 30.22 -1.10 -4.05
N GLY A 182 29.20 -1.98 -4.07
CA GLY A 182 27.80 -1.56 -4.28
C GLY A 182 26.76 -2.53 -3.74
N PHE A 183 27.13 -3.43 -2.82
CA PHE A 183 26.20 -4.36 -2.18
C PHE A 183 25.91 -3.97 -0.75
N HIS A 184 24.63 -3.98 -0.37
CA HIS A 184 24.22 -3.98 1.02
C HIS A 184 22.93 -4.79 1.22
N ARG A 185 22.73 -5.25 2.45
CA ARG A 185 21.43 -5.76 2.90
C ARG A 185 20.52 -4.59 3.20
N ASP A 186 19.22 -4.81 3.12
CA ASP A 186 18.19 -3.80 3.36
C ASP A 186 18.35 -2.58 2.46
N ASP A 187 17.42 -2.43 1.56
CA ASP A 187 17.37 -1.27 0.69
C ASP A 187 16.02 -0.59 0.85
N TRP A 188 16.05 0.73 0.96
CA TRP A 188 14.89 1.57 1.17
C TRP A 188 14.90 2.68 0.13
N GLU A 189 14.07 2.50 -0.87
CA GLU A 189 13.84 3.48 -1.93
C GLU A 189 12.49 4.16 -1.72
N SER A 190 12.29 5.29 -2.39
CA SER A 190 11.09 6.09 -2.29
C SER A 190 10.65 6.61 -3.65
N PHE A 191 9.35 6.71 -3.79
CA PHE A 191 8.68 7.54 -4.78
C PHE A 191 7.83 8.54 -4.04
N GLN A 192 7.93 9.82 -4.38
CA GLN A 192 7.23 10.88 -3.68
C GLN A 192 6.40 11.67 -4.66
N VAL A 193 5.20 12.03 -4.23
CA VAL A 193 4.28 12.91 -4.96
C VAL A 193 3.99 14.11 -4.07
N ARG A 194 4.04 15.31 -4.63
CA ARG A 194 3.51 16.51 -3.98
C ARG A 194 2.35 17.07 -4.78
N ILE A 195 1.32 17.53 -4.09
CA ILE A 195 0.07 17.99 -4.69
C ILE A 195 -0.14 19.44 -4.29
N GLY A 196 -0.26 20.31 -5.29
CA GLY A 196 -0.54 21.73 -5.16
C GLY A 196 -1.95 22.03 -4.64
N PRO A 197 -2.19 23.24 -4.11
CA PRO A 197 -3.54 23.70 -3.77
C PRO A 197 -4.50 23.73 -4.98
N ASP A 198 -3.97 23.80 -6.19
CA ASP A 198 -4.67 23.73 -7.47
C ASP A 198 -4.91 22.29 -7.95
N GLY A 199 -4.41 21.29 -7.22
CA GLY A 199 -4.49 19.87 -7.57
C GLY A 199 -3.40 19.41 -8.54
N ALA A 200 -2.49 20.27 -8.97
CA ALA A 200 -1.36 19.84 -9.81
C ALA A 200 -0.42 18.93 -9.02
N ALA A 201 -0.07 17.78 -9.61
CA ALA A 201 0.80 16.80 -8.97
C ALA A 201 2.18 16.77 -9.65
N GLU A 202 3.22 16.77 -8.82
CA GLU A 202 4.61 16.57 -9.21
C GLU A 202 5.17 15.35 -8.47
N ALA A 203 6.14 14.67 -9.05
CA ALA A 203 6.77 13.51 -8.46
C ALA A 203 8.28 13.50 -8.62
N ARG A 204 8.93 12.69 -7.78
CA ARG A 204 10.36 12.38 -7.81
C ARG A 204 10.58 10.95 -7.27
N ALA A 205 11.68 10.33 -7.66
CA ALA A 205 12.09 9.02 -7.17
C ALA A 205 13.47 9.11 -6.53
N SER A 206 13.73 8.36 -5.46
CA SER A 206 15.06 8.37 -4.84
C SER A 206 16.08 7.65 -5.72
N SER A 207 17.32 8.08 -5.61
CA SER A 207 18.48 7.46 -6.22
C SER A 207 19.65 7.70 -5.29
N HIS A 208 20.12 6.64 -4.64
CA HIS A 208 21.23 6.69 -3.69
C HIS A 208 21.04 7.74 -2.58
N HIS A 209 21.68 8.90 -2.70
CA HIS A 209 21.70 9.98 -1.71
C HIS A 209 20.75 11.16 -2.02
N GLY A 210 20.00 11.08 -3.12
CA GLY A 210 19.10 12.17 -3.52
C GLY A 210 17.92 11.70 -4.36
N TYR A 211 17.44 12.58 -5.23
CA TYR A 211 16.27 12.34 -6.07
C TYR A 211 16.53 12.58 -7.55
N ASN A 212 15.82 11.79 -8.36
CA ASN A 212 15.74 11.88 -9.80
C ASN A 212 14.30 12.14 -10.28
N GLY A 213 14.21 12.88 -11.38
CA GLY A 213 12.98 13.08 -12.15
C GLY A 213 13.00 12.18 -13.39
N ALA A 214 12.44 12.64 -14.51
CA ALA A 214 12.42 11.90 -15.77
C ALA A 214 13.81 11.78 -16.41
N ARG A 215 14.70 12.75 -16.14
CA ARG A 215 16.08 12.74 -16.65
C ARG A 215 17.01 12.02 -15.68
N GLY A 216 17.12 10.70 -15.83
CA GLY A 216 18.14 9.85 -15.21
C GLY A 216 19.53 9.97 -15.87
N GLY A 217 20.51 9.15 -15.45
CA GLY A 217 21.82 9.01 -16.12
C GLY A 217 22.84 10.09 -15.75
N ILE A 218 23.69 10.54 -16.70
CA ILE A 218 24.81 11.48 -16.43
C ILE A 218 24.37 12.80 -15.77
N ALA A 219 23.13 13.25 -16.01
CA ALA A 219 22.54 14.43 -15.39
C ALA A 219 22.20 14.22 -13.90
N SER A 220 22.24 12.98 -13.43
CA SER A 220 21.92 12.53 -12.07
C SER A 220 23.16 12.18 -11.25
N ILE A 221 24.36 12.14 -11.85
CA ILE A 221 25.61 11.76 -11.14
C ILE A 221 25.83 12.62 -9.88
N GLY A 222 25.51 13.92 -9.95
CA GLY A 222 25.63 14.82 -8.81
C GLY A 222 24.69 14.46 -7.66
N SER A 223 23.45 14.06 -7.94
CA SER A 223 22.50 13.59 -6.92
C SER A 223 22.84 12.18 -6.44
N ASP A 224 23.23 11.29 -7.35
CA ASP A 224 23.57 9.90 -7.04
C ASP A 224 24.79 9.81 -6.11
N THR A 225 25.75 10.73 -6.25
CA THR A 225 26.94 10.83 -5.40
C THR A 225 26.74 11.72 -4.16
N GLY A 226 25.60 12.41 -4.04
CA GLY A 226 25.33 13.38 -2.99
C GLY A 226 26.14 14.69 -3.08
N LEU A 227 26.93 14.88 -4.13
CA LEU A 227 27.77 16.08 -4.33
C LEU A 227 26.95 17.31 -4.75
N ALA A 228 25.83 17.09 -5.43
CA ALA A 228 24.90 18.13 -5.87
C ALA A 228 23.46 17.58 -5.77
N PRO A 229 22.90 17.47 -4.56
CA PRO A 229 21.53 17.04 -4.39
C PRO A 229 20.59 18.01 -5.09
N ARG A 230 19.54 17.48 -5.73
CA ARG A 230 18.54 18.28 -6.45
C ARG A 230 17.13 17.91 -5.96
N PRO A 231 16.17 18.86 -6.00
CA PRO A 231 14.80 18.57 -5.58
C PRO A 231 14.11 17.56 -6.50
N ALA A 232 14.43 17.61 -7.80
CA ALA A 232 13.96 16.71 -8.86
C ALA A 232 12.44 16.54 -8.99
N TRP A 233 11.66 17.51 -8.51
CA TRP A 233 10.22 17.55 -8.74
C TRP A 233 9.92 17.83 -10.21
N GLU A 234 9.15 16.94 -10.82
CA GLU A 234 8.69 17.06 -12.20
C GLU A 234 7.21 16.64 -12.30
N PRO A 235 6.46 17.00 -13.35
CA PRO A 235 5.05 16.62 -13.48
C PRO A 235 4.82 15.11 -13.27
N TRP A 236 3.83 14.76 -12.45
CA TRP A 236 3.50 13.37 -12.16
C TRP A 236 2.90 12.68 -13.39
N THR A 237 3.49 11.53 -13.75
CA THR A 237 3.13 10.73 -14.93
C THR A 237 2.44 9.41 -14.56
N GLY A 238 2.38 9.07 -13.26
CA GLY A 238 1.86 7.79 -12.78
C GLY A 238 2.85 6.62 -12.83
N ALA A 239 4.13 6.86 -13.12
CA ALA A 239 5.14 5.82 -13.26
C ALA A 239 6.33 6.00 -12.32
N LEU A 240 6.87 4.87 -11.87
CA LEU A 240 8.18 4.74 -11.23
C LEU A 240 8.97 3.69 -12.01
N HIS A 241 10.13 4.04 -12.55
CA HIS A 241 11.12 3.06 -13.01
C HIS A 241 12.06 2.71 -11.87
N VAL A 242 12.48 1.45 -11.78
CA VAL A 242 13.40 0.91 -10.78
C VAL A 242 14.56 0.22 -11.50
N ALA A 243 15.77 0.75 -11.31
CA ALA A 243 16.99 0.19 -11.87
C ALA A 243 17.30 -1.19 -11.29
N ALA A 244 17.79 -2.10 -12.12
CA ALA A 244 18.05 -3.48 -11.73
C ALA A 244 19.21 -3.56 -10.74
N GLY A 245 18.90 -4.05 -9.54
CA GLY A 245 19.88 -4.32 -8.49
C GLY A 245 20.13 -3.14 -7.56
N SER A 246 20.39 -1.93 -8.06
CA SER A 246 20.55 -0.74 -7.20
C SER A 246 19.24 -0.15 -6.70
N HIS A 247 18.12 -0.48 -7.34
CA HIS A 247 16.77 0.05 -7.08
C HIS A 247 16.59 1.57 -7.21
N ALA A 248 17.64 2.28 -7.62
CA ALA A 248 17.57 3.70 -7.96
C ALA A 248 16.44 3.98 -8.95
N GLY A 249 15.64 5.00 -8.66
CA GLY A 249 14.41 5.28 -9.38
C GLY A 249 14.46 6.50 -10.29
N THR A 250 13.55 6.51 -11.27
CA THR A 250 13.18 7.69 -12.08
C THR A 250 11.67 7.75 -12.27
N THR A 251 11.12 8.90 -12.65
CA THR A 251 9.66 9.11 -12.77
C THR A 251 9.09 8.78 -14.16
N VAL A 252 9.87 8.10 -14.99
CA VAL A 252 9.45 7.63 -16.32
C VAL A 252 9.96 6.21 -16.56
N PRO A 253 9.19 5.34 -17.22
CA PRO A 253 9.65 4.00 -17.58
C PRO A 253 10.89 4.04 -18.48
N GLY A 254 11.76 3.04 -18.33
CA GLY A 254 12.79 2.71 -19.30
C GLY A 254 12.19 2.08 -20.56
N LEU A 255 12.88 2.22 -21.70
CA LEU A 255 12.42 1.65 -22.98
C LEU A 255 12.35 0.12 -22.96
N ASP A 256 13.21 -0.53 -22.18
CA ASP A 256 13.34 -1.98 -22.08
C ASP A 256 12.66 -2.57 -20.83
N ASP A 257 11.83 -1.76 -20.15
CA ASP A 257 11.08 -2.19 -18.97
C ASP A 257 10.01 -3.20 -19.39
N SER A 258 10.25 -4.47 -19.05
CA SER A 258 9.38 -5.58 -19.45
C SER A 258 8.57 -6.16 -18.30
N ARG A 259 8.86 -5.76 -17.07
CA ARG A 259 8.13 -6.16 -15.85
C ARG A 259 7.55 -4.95 -15.16
N MET A 260 6.32 -5.09 -14.69
CA MET A 260 5.66 -4.03 -13.93
C MET A 260 4.74 -4.57 -12.84
N ILE A 261 4.56 -3.77 -11.78
CA ILE A 261 3.48 -3.91 -10.81
C ILE A 261 2.48 -2.81 -11.13
N ASP A 262 1.23 -3.19 -11.40
CA ASP A 262 0.15 -2.20 -11.55
C ASP A 262 -0.11 -1.50 -10.21
N ARG A 263 -0.48 -0.22 -10.23
CA ARG A 263 -0.76 0.55 -9.01
C ARG A 263 -1.80 -0.12 -8.11
N GLY A 264 -2.79 -0.82 -8.68
CA GLY A 264 -3.83 -1.54 -7.93
C GLY A 264 -3.35 -2.86 -7.31
N ASP A 265 -2.21 -3.39 -7.77
CA ASP A 265 -1.58 -4.60 -7.24
C ASP A 265 -0.54 -4.29 -6.13
N LEU A 266 -0.34 -3.00 -5.79
CA LEU A 266 0.57 -2.54 -4.74
C LEU A 266 -0.18 -2.39 -3.41
N VAL A 267 0.20 -3.18 -2.41
CA VAL A 267 -0.40 -3.09 -1.08
C VAL A 267 0.17 -1.86 -0.35
N LEU A 268 -0.71 -0.91 -0.03
CA LEU A 268 -0.34 0.32 0.69
C LEU A 268 -0.42 0.10 2.21
N VAL A 269 0.70 0.31 2.91
CA VAL A 269 0.81 0.09 4.36
C VAL A 269 1.25 1.37 5.05
N PRO A 270 0.45 2.00 5.93
CA PRO A 270 0.89 3.20 6.64
C PRO A 270 2.13 2.95 7.49
N ALA A 271 3.20 3.68 7.18
CA ALA A 271 4.55 3.44 7.68
C ALA A 271 4.68 3.81 9.16
N GLU A 272 3.86 4.71 9.70
CA GLU A 272 3.85 5.12 11.11
C GLU A 272 3.53 3.94 12.03
N THR A 273 2.62 3.06 11.60
CA THR A 273 2.24 1.86 12.36
C THR A 273 3.43 0.91 12.52
N VAL A 274 4.33 0.93 11.54
CA VAL A 274 5.50 0.05 11.50
C VAL A 274 6.69 0.71 12.19
N ALA A 275 6.92 2.00 11.94
CA ALA A 275 7.99 2.80 12.53
C ALA A 275 7.92 2.83 14.06
N THR A 276 6.71 2.88 14.61
CA THR A 276 6.47 2.90 16.07
C THR A 276 6.56 1.51 16.71
N ALA A 277 6.13 0.48 16.00
CA ALA A 277 6.06 -0.88 16.54
C ALA A 277 7.36 -1.69 16.40
N THR A 278 8.26 -1.29 15.49
CA THR A 278 9.40 -2.12 15.12
C THR A 278 10.68 -1.81 15.88
N GLY A 279 11.31 -2.86 16.42
CA GLY A 279 12.70 -2.84 16.89
C GLY A 279 13.71 -3.23 15.80
N ALA A 280 13.27 -3.36 14.54
CA ALA A 280 14.11 -3.83 13.44
C ALA A 280 15.32 -2.91 13.21
N ARG A 281 16.47 -3.54 13.01
CA ARG A 281 17.69 -2.88 12.54
C ARG A 281 17.85 -3.14 11.05
N PHE A 282 18.23 -2.11 10.31
CA PHE A 282 18.48 -2.14 8.86
C PHE A 282 19.94 -1.77 8.60
N ALA A 283 20.53 -2.29 7.52
CA ALA A 283 21.89 -1.90 7.14
C ALA A 283 21.96 -0.46 6.57
N VAL A 284 20.84 0.08 6.09
CA VAL A 284 20.68 1.47 5.67
C VAL A 284 19.71 2.22 6.59
N THR A 285 19.71 3.56 6.51
CA THR A 285 18.79 4.40 7.27
C THR A 285 17.33 4.12 6.86
N PRO A 286 16.44 3.68 7.78
CA PRO A 286 15.04 3.47 7.45
C PRO A 286 14.29 4.79 7.23
N PRO A 287 13.13 4.78 6.54
CA PRO A 287 12.37 5.97 6.17
C PRO A 287 12.19 7.00 7.28
N TRP A 288 11.69 6.56 8.44
CA TRP A 288 11.36 7.41 9.59
C TRP A 288 12.56 8.06 10.30
N ARG A 289 13.78 7.82 9.82
CA ARG A 289 15.01 8.48 10.29
C ARG A 289 15.64 9.38 9.23
N LYS A 290 15.13 9.38 8.00
CA LYS A 290 15.58 10.26 6.93
C LYS A 290 15.02 11.67 7.15
N GLU A 291 15.76 12.70 6.79
CA GLU A 291 15.31 14.10 6.95
C GLU A 291 14.00 14.36 6.21
N VAL A 292 13.88 13.83 4.99
CA VAL A 292 12.71 13.96 4.12
C VAL A 292 11.40 13.45 4.74
N TRP A 293 11.50 12.57 5.75
CA TRP A 293 10.34 12.13 6.50
C TRP A 293 9.66 13.30 7.24
N ARG A 294 10.45 14.23 7.78
CA ARG A 294 9.92 15.39 8.52
C ARG A 294 9.89 16.66 7.70
N HIS A 295 10.84 16.82 6.78
CA HIS A 295 10.95 17.98 5.91
C HIS A 295 10.77 17.51 4.45
N PRO A 296 9.55 17.50 3.91
CA PRO A 296 9.27 16.82 2.64
C PRO A 296 9.92 17.50 1.41
N GLU A 297 10.44 18.72 1.55
CA GLU A 297 11.24 19.40 0.51
C GLU A 297 12.75 19.09 0.60
N ALA A 298 13.18 18.32 1.60
CA ALA A 298 14.58 17.89 1.71
C ALA A 298 15.04 17.19 0.43
N MET A 299 16.27 17.47 0.03
CA MET A 299 16.87 16.94 -1.21
C MET A 299 17.65 15.63 -0.98
N GLY A 300 17.89 15.28 0.29
CA GLY A 300 18.58 14.06 0.69
C GLY A 300 17.63 12.90 1.03
N THR A 301 18.16 11.69 0.92
CA THR A 301 17.54 10.43 1.30
C THR A 301 18.35 9.72 2.38
#